data_AF-A0A963XBD3-F1
#
_entry.id   AF-A0A963XBD3-F1
#
_cell.length_a   1.000
_cell.length_b   1.000
_cell.length_c   1.000
_cell.angle_alpha   90.00
_cell.angle_beta   90.00
_cell.angle_gamma   90.00
#
_symmetry.space_group_name_H-M   'P 1'
#
loop_
_entity.id
_entity.type
_entity.pdbx_description
1 polymer ?
#
loop_
_entity_poly.entity_id
_entity_poly.type
_entity_poly.pdbx_seq_one_letter_code
_entity_poly.pdbx_strand_id
1 'polypeptide(L)' 'CGFGEDRADARARDILSAAYPGRRVVTVDARELFARGGGIHCITQQQPKAGGAA' A
#
# COMPACT_ATOMS: atom_id res chain seq x y z
N CYS A 1 -2.75 -3.27 0.37
CA CYS A 1 -3.81 -4.01 -0.33
C CYS A 1 -4.42 -4.99 0.67
N GLY A 2 -5.73 -4.94 0.89
CA GLY A 2 -6.44 -5.93 1.70
C GLY A 2 -7.02 -7.02 0.81
N PHE A 3 -6.99 -8.25 1.31
CA PHE A 3 -7.59 -9.43 0.68
C PHE A 3 -9.02 -9.71 1.18
N GLY A 4 -9.50 -8.92 2.15
CA GLY A 4 -10.78 -9.18 2.83
C GLY A 4 -10.64 -10.24 3.94
N GLU A 5 -9.42 -10.46 4.43
CA GLU A 5 -9.08 -11.45 5.43
C GLU A 5 -8.60 -10.74 6.69
N ASP A 6 -9.50 -10.48 7.63
CA ASP A 6 -9.29 -9.54 8.75
C ASP A 6 -7.98 -9.78 9.51
N ARG A 7 -7.65 -11.04 9.83
CA ARG A 7 -6.42 -11.37 10.57
C ARG A 7 -5.16 -11.14 9.75
N ALA A 8 -5.19 -11.52 8.47
CA ALA A 8 -4.04 -11.37 7.58
C ALA A 8 -3.82 -9.88 7.23
N ASP A 9 -4.91 -9.16 6.95
CA ASP A 9 -4.90 -7.74 6.63
C ASP A 9 -4.44 -6.90 7.84
N ALA A 10 -4.87 -7.27 9.05
CA ALA A 10 -4.37 -6.66 10.29
C ALA A 10 -2.87 -6.90 10.47
N ARG A 11 -2.41 -8.15 10.31
CA ARG A 11 -0.99 -8.51 10.42
C ARG A 11 -0.13 -7.74 9.41
N ALA A 12 -0.58 -7.63 8.16
CA ALA A 12 0.14 -6.88 7.13
C ALA A 12 0.23 -5.38 7.47
N ARG A 13 -0.86 -4.80 7.95
CA ARG A 13 -0.89 -3.39 8.40
C ARG A 13 0.07 -3.14 9.56
N ASP A 14 0.14 -4.04 10.54
CA ASP A 14 1.01 -3.90 11.71
C ASP A 14 2.49 -3.96 11.31
N ILE A 15 2.86 -4.90 10.42
CA ILE A 15 4.22 -5.01 9.87
C ILE A 15 4.61 -3.72 9.13
N LEU A 16 3.74 -3.22 8.25
CA LEU A 16 4.01 -1.98 7.50
C LEU A 16 4.11 -0.76 8.42
N SER A 17 3.31 -0.71 9.48
CA SER A 17 3.33 0.40 10.44
C SER A 17 4.65 0.44 11.22
N ALA A 18 5.18 -0.72 11.59
CA ALA A 18 6.49 -0.82 12.21
C ALA A 18 7.64 -0.44 11.26
N ALA A 19 7.53 -0.80 9.97
CA ALA A 19 8.58 -0.53 8.97
C ALA A 19 8.67 0.95 8.56
N TYR A 20 7.57 1.71 8.65
CA TYR A 20 7.50 3.09 8.19
C TYR A 20 7.05 4.05 9.31
N PRO A 21 7.86 4.23 10.37
CA PRO A 21 7.52 5.14 11.45
C PRO A 21 7.33 6.57 10.91
N GLY A 22 6.23 7.22 11.28
CA GLY A 22 5.86 8.56 10.79
C GLY A 22 5.03 8.56 9.49
N ARG A 23 4.70 7.39 8.93
CA ARG A 23 3.72 7.27 7.83
C ARG A 23 2.41 6.67 8.35
N ARG A 24 1.30 7.05 7.72
CA ARG A 24 -0.01 6.44 7.97
C ARG A 24 -0.20 5.25 7.02
N VAL A 25 -0.37 4.06 7.58
CA VAL A 25 -0.71 2.86 6.81
C VAL A 25 -2.23 2.79 6.62
N VAL A 26 -2.66 2.64 5.37
CA VAL A 26 -4.07 2.50 5.00
C VAL A 26 -4.27 1.19 4.25
N THR A 27 -5.09 0.31 4.81
CA THR A 27 -5.55 -0.89 4.10
C THR A 27 -6.71 -0.50 3.20
N VAL A 28 -6.61 -0.83 1.91
CA VAL A 28 -7.65 -0.61 0.90
C VAL A 28 -8.03 -1.97 0.35
N ASP A 29 -9.33 -2.27 0.31
CA ASP A 29 -9.86 -3.48 -0.33
C ASP A 29 -9.42 -3.51 -1.80
N ALA A 30 -8.62 -4.51 -2.15
CA ALA A 30 -7.98 -4.61 -3.46
C ALA A 30 -8.41 -5.86 -4.23
N ARG A 31 -9.48 -6.55 -3.80
CA ARG A 31 -9.92 -7.82 -4.41
C ARG A 31 -10.18 -7.72 -5.91
N GLU A 32 -10.79 -6.61 -6.35
CA GLU A 32 -11.02 -6.35 -7.78
C GLU A 32 -9.73 -6.14 -8.59
N LEU A 33 -8.67 -5.60 -7.97
CA LEU A 33 -7.36 -5.48 -8.63
C LEU A 33 -6.69 -6.85 -8.74
N PHE A 34 -6.78 -7.66 -7.69
CA PHE A 34 -6.23 -9.02 -7.68
C PHE A 34 -6.91 -9.91 -8.71
N ALA A 35 -8.24 -9.82 -8.86
CA ALA A 35 -9.00 -10.52 -9.89
C ALA A 35 -8.55 -10.19 -11.33
N ARG A 36 -7.85 -9.05 -11.51
CA ARG A 36 -7.31 -8.58 -12.79
C ARG A 36 -5.78 -8.72 -12.89
N GLY A 37 -5.17 -9.49 -11.97
CA GLY A 37 -3.76 -9.86 -12.02
C GLY A 37 -2.78 -8.86 -11.39
N GLY A 38 -3.25 -7.89 -10.60
CA GLY A 38 -2.38 -6.86 -10.01
C GLY A 38 -2.80 -6.40 -8.61
N GLY A 39 -2.03 -5.47 -8.05
CA GLY A 39 -2.35 -4.77 -6.80
C GLY A 39 -2.24 -3.26 -6.97
N ILE A 40 -2.38 -2.51 -5.88
CA ILE A 40 -2.30 -1.03 -5.90
C ILE A 40 -1.01 -0.53 -6.54
N HIS A 41 0.14 -1.14 -6.21
CA HIS A 41 1.43 -0.76 -6.80
C HIS A 41 1.46 -0.88 -8.32
N CYS A 42 0.78 -1.89 -8.88
CA CYS A 42 0.74 -2.16 -10.33
C CYS A 42 0.01 -1.07 -11.13
N ILE A 43 -0.85 -0.26 -10.48
CA ILE A 43 -1.69 0.75 -11.14
C ILE A 43 -1.28 2.19 -10.78
N THR A 44 -0.17 2.38 -10.06
CA THR A 44 0.31 3.69 -9.64
C THR A 44 1.68 3.99 -10.22
N GLN A 45 1.89 5.23 -10.66
CA GLN A 45 3.21 5.75 -11.01
C GLN A 45 3.42 7.06 -10.25
N GLN A 46 4.33 7.06 -9.27
CA GLN A 46 4.71 8.30 -8.59
C GLN A 46 5.63 9.14 -9.47
N GLN A 47 5.42 10.45 -9.48
CA GLN A 47 6.32 11.43 -10.06
C GLN A 47 7.03 12.17 -8.91
N PRO A 48 8.37 12.13 -8.83
CA PRO A 48 9.10 12.93 -7.85
C PRO A 48 8.84 14.42 -8.04
N LYS A 49 8.93 15.19 -6.95
CA LYS A 49 9.02 16.65 -7.07
C LYS A 49 10.28 17.01 -7.85
N ALA A 50 10.23 18.08 -8.64
CA ALA A 50 11.45 18.68 -9.17
C ALA A 50 12.38 18.95 -7.98
N GLY A 51 13.60 18.39 -8.02
CA GLY A 51 14.58 18.66 -6.97
C GLY A 51 14.79 20.17 -6.91
N GLY A 52 14.55 20.78 -5.75
CA GLY A 52 15.07 22.13 -5.52
C GLY A 52 16.57 22.08 -5.72
N ALA A 53 17.15 23.06 -6.40
CA ALA A 53 18.60 23.20 -6.47
C ALA A 53 19.15 23.13 -5.04
N ALA A 54 20.09 22.21 -4.82
CA ALA A 54 20.81 22.09 -3.55
C ALA A 54 21.57 23.39 -3.24
#